data_AF-A0A4U9U0B5-F1
#
_entry.id   AF-A0A4U9U0B5-F1
#
_cell.length_a   1.000
_cell.length_b   1.000
_cell.length_c   1.000
_cell.angle_alpha   90.00
_cell.angle_beta   90.00
_cell.angle_gamma   90.00
#
_symmetry.space_group_name_H-M   'P 1'
#
loop_
_entity.id
_entity.type
_entity.pdbx_description
1 polymer ?
#
loop_
_entity_poly.entity_id
_entity_poly.type
_entity_poly.pdbx_seq_one_letter_code
_entity_poly.pdbx_strand_id
1 'polypeptide(L)' 'MPLKAISQIHRLQPDVVFLDIQMPRISGLEMVGMLDPNRMPYIVFLTAYDEYAVQAFEQHAFDYLPETGGADSAE' A
#
# COMPACT_ATOMS: atom_id res chain seq x y z
N MET A 1 12.82 4.39 1.91
CA MET A 1 12.61 5.79 1.47
C MET A 1 11.80 5.79 0.18
N PRO A 2 10.70 6.56 0.10
CA PRO A 2 9.69 6.45 -0.97
C PRO A 2 10.25 6.61 -2.40
N LEU A 3 11.13 7.59 -2.63
CA LEU A 3 11.74 7.83 -3.96
C LEU A 3 12.59 6.63 -4.46
N LYS A 4 13.26 5.93 -3.53
CA LYS A 4 14.02 4.72 -3.86
C LYS A 4 13.08 3.58 -4.24
N ALA A 5 11.94 3.47 -3.55
CA ALA A 5 10.94 2.45 -3.83
C ALA A 5 10.30 2.63 -5.21
N ILE A 6 9.88 3.85 -5.57
CA ILE A 6 9.35 4.17 -6.91
C ILE A 6 10.36 3.78 -8.00
N SER A 7 11.63 4.15 -7.81
CA SER A 7 12.70 3.80 -8.76
C SER A 7 12.89 2.28 -8.91
N GLN A 8 12.72 1.52 -7.83
CA GLN A 8 12.81 0.05 -7.88
C GLN A 8 11.59 -0.59 -8.53
N ILE A 9 10.39 -0.06 -8.28
CA ILE A 9 9.15 -0.54 -8.93
C ILE A 9 9.26 -0.37 -10.45
N HIS A 10 9.70 0.81 -10.92
CA HIS A 10 9.89 1.05 -12.35
C HIS A 10 10.94 0.13 -12.99
N ARG A 11 12.01 -0.20 -12.25
CA ARG A 11 13.10 -1.04 -12.77
C ARG A 11 12.77 -2.53 -12.75
N LEU A 12 12.16 -3.00 -11.68
CA LEU A 12 11.93 -4.42 -11.44
C LEU A 12 10.59 -4.90 -12.01
N GLN A 13 9.66 -3.99 -12.26
CA GLN A 13 8.30 -4.29 -12.74
C GLN A 13 7.66 -5.46 -11.96
N PRO A 14 7.62 -5.38 -10.62
CA PRO A 14 7.04 -6.45 -9.83
C PRO A 14 5.54 -6.56 -10.13
N ASP A 15 4.99 -7.77 -10.01
CA ASP A 15 3.55 -7.96 -10.13
C ASP A 15 2.81 -7.47 -8.87
N VAL A 16 3.44 -7.60 -7.69
CA VAL A 16 2.85 -7.25 -6.39
C VAL A 16 3.85 -6.46 -5.54
N VAL A 17 3.37 -5.45 -4.84
CA VAL A 17 4.15 -4.65 -3.89
C VAL A 17 3.41 -4.58 -2.55
N PHE A 18 4.11 -4.98 -1.49
CA PHE A 18 3.69 -4.73 -0.12
C PHE A 18 4.19 -3.36 0.32
N LEU A 19 3.28 -2.50 0.75
CA LEU A 19 3.58 -1.11 1.08
C LEU A 19 3.00 -0.73 2.44
N ASP A 20 3.80 -0.05 3.26
CA ASP A 20 3.32 0.52 4.52
C ASP A 20 2.61 1.85 4.25
N ILE A 21 1.49 2.10 4.93
CA ILE A 21 0.78 3.39 4.85
C ILE A 21 1.55 4.46 5.61
N GLN A 22 2.14 4.14 6.76
CA GLN A 22 2.89 5.06 7.59
C GLN A 22 4.37 5.03 7.21
N MET A 23 4.75 5.93 6.30
CA MET A 23 6.12 6.10 5.87
C MET A 23 6.65 7.49 6.24
N PRO A 24 7.95 7.63 6.56
CA PRO A 24 8.54 8.93 6.78
C PRO A 24 8.44 9.80 5.51
N ARG A 25 7.99 11.05 5.70
CA ARG A 25 7.87 12.14 4.71
C ARG A 25 6.62 12.11 3.83
N ILE A 26 6.26 10.96 3.28
CA ILE A 26 5.00 10.77 2.53
C ILE A 26 4.42 9.43 2.92
N SER A 27 3.10 9.33 2.95
CA SER A 27 2.36 8.09 3.18
C SER A 27 2.47 7.12 1.99
N GLY A 28 2.20 5.84 2.24
CA GLY A 28 2.11 4.83 1.19
C GLY A 28 1.03 5.17 0.15
N LEU A 29 -0.08 5.78 0.58
CA LEU A 29 -1.15 6.24 -0.31
C LEU A 29 -0.67 7.34 -1.26
N GLU A 30 0.02 8.36 -0.72
CA GLU A 30 0.63 9.41 -1.54
C GLU A 30 1.67 8.84 -2.52
N MET A 31 2.43 7.83 -2.10
CA MET A 31 3.40 7.16 -2.99
C MET A 31 2.71 6.45 -4.17
N VAL A 32 1.57 5.79 -3.95
CA VAL A 32 0.80 5.15 -5.02
C VAL A 32 0.32 6.16 -6.05
N GLY A 33 -0.15 7.34 -5.59
CA GLY A 33 -0.54 8.44 -6.46
C GLY A 33 0.59 8.99 -7.35
N MET A 34 1.85 8.64 -7.08
CA MET A 34 3.01 9.03 -7.87
C MET A 34 3.45 7.98 -8.90
N LEU A 35 2.85 6.78 -8.89
CA LEU A 35 3.18 5.71 -9.84
C LEU A 35 2.49 5.92 -11.20
N ASP A 36 3.10 5.40 -12.27
CA ASP A 36 2.47 5.36 -13.59
C ASP A 36 1.27 4.40 -13.57
N PRO A 37 0.03 4.88 -13.83
CA PRO A 37 -1.17 4.04 -13.79
C PRO A 37 -1.16 2.93 -14.85
N ASN A 38 -0.40 3.06 -15.93
CA ASN A 38 -0.32 2.00 -16.96
C ASN A 38 0.61 0.84 -16.59
N ARG A 39 1.40 1.01 -15.52
CA ARG A 39 2.41 0.04 -15.06
C ARG A 39 2.30 -0.21 -13.55
N MET A 40 1.10 -0.01 -13.01
CA MET A 40 0.87 -0.11 -11.59
C MET A 40 0.84 -1.59 -11.17
N PRO A 41 1.70 -2.02 -10.23
CA PRO A 41 1.63 -3.35 -9.65
C PRO A 41 0.39 -3.47 -8.76
N TYR A 42 0.00 -4.69 -8.40
CA TYR A 42 -0.96 -4.88 -7.33
C TYR A 42 -0.35 -4.38 -6.01
N ILE A 43 -1.00 -3.41 -5.38
CA ILE A 43 -0.57 -2.85 -4.09
C ILE A 43 -1.35 -3.55 -2.98
N VAL A 44 -0.62 -4.12 -2.02
CA VAL A 44 -1.16 -4.64 -0.76
C VAL A 44 -0.63 -3.76 0.36
N PHE A 45 -1.54 -3.09 1.07
CA PHE A 45 -1.15 -2.26 2.19
C PHE A 45 -0.98 -3.09 3.47
N LEU A 46 0.15 -2.90 4.13
CA LEU A 46 0.46 -3.47 5.44
C LEU A 46 0.49 -2.32 6.45
N THR A 47 -0.44 -2.28 7.40
CA THR A 47 -0.43 -1.27 8.46
C THR A 47 -1.01 -1.84 9.74
N ALA A 48 -0.60 -1.29 10.89
CA ALA A 48 -1.17 -1.59 12.19
C ALA A 48 -2.41 -0.72 12.54
N TYR A 49 -2.89 0.10 11.59
CA TYR A 49 -3.93 1.10 11.83
C TYR A 49 -5.17 0.87 10.98
N ASP A 50 -6.24 0.40 11.61
CA ASP A 50 -7.51 0.02 10.98
C ASP A 50 -8.24 1.18 10.28
N GLU A 51 -8.02 2.42 10.72
CA GLU A 51 -8.67 3.62 10.16
C GLU A 51 -8.29 3.90 8.70
N TYR A 52 -7.14 3.41 8.24
CA TYR A 52 -6.66 3.60 6.88
C TYR A 52 -7.14 2.52 5.90
N ALA A 53 -7.78 1.45 6.40
CA ALA A 53 -8.33 0.39 5.56
C ALA A 53 -9.34 0.93 4.54
N VAL A 54 -10.24 1.82 4.98
CA VAL A 54 -11.29 2.41 4.14
C VAL A 54 -10.71 3.31 3.04
N GLN A 55 -9.69 4.13 3.37
CA GLN A 55 -9.06 5.04 2.43
C GLN A 55 -8.24 4.31 1.34
N ALA A 56 -7.68 3.15 1.68
CA ALA A 56 -6.94 2.33 0.72
C ALA A 56 -7.86 1.77 -0.38
N PHE A 57 -9.08 1.33 -0.01
CA PHE A 57 -10.08 0.84 -0.98
C PHE A 57 -10.51 1.92 -1.99
N GLU A 58 -10.59 3.18 -1.59
CA GLU A 58 -10.95 4.29 -2.49
C GLU A 58 -9.85 4.63 -3.51
N GLN A 59 -8.58 4.32 -3.19
CA GLN A 59 -7.39 4.67 -3.99
C GLN A 59 -6.91 3.54 -4.92
N HIS A 60 -7.79 2.57 -5.23
CA HIS A 60 -7.47 1.38 -6.05
C HIS A 60 -6.47 0.39 -5.41
N ALA A 61 -6.40 0.31 -4.07
CA ALA A 61 -5.72 -0.83 -3.44
C ALA A 61 -6.41 -2.14 -3.82
N PHE A 62 -5.62 -3.18 -4.08
CA PHE A 62 -6.18 -4.49 -4.38
C PHE A 62 -6.66 -5.19 -3.10
N ASP A 63 -5.93 -5.04 -1.98
CA ASP A 63 -6.30 -5.62 -0.69
C ASP A 63 -5.58 -4.96 0.51
N TYR A 64 -6.09 -5.17 1.72
CA TYR A 64 -5.58 -4.64 3.00
C TYR A 64 -5.36 -5.78 4.01
N LEU A 65 -4.17 -5.87 4.62
CA LEU A 65 -3.89 -6.82 5.69
C LEU A 65 -3.39 -6.08 6.95
N PRO A 66 -4.17 -6.07 8.05
CA PRO A 66 -3.75 -5.48 9.31
C PRO A 66 -2.63 -6.31 9.96
N GLU A 67 -1.65 -5.65 10.58
CA GLU A 67 -0.49 -6.30 11.21
C GLU A 67 -0.88 -7.15 12.45
N THR A 68 -2.04 -6.87 13.06
CA THR A 68 -2.58 -7.69 14.15
C THR A 68 -3.35 -8.87 13.58
N GLY A 69 -2.64 -9.95 13.26
CA GLY A 69 -3.28 -11.24 12.99
C GLY A 69 -4.01 -11.74 14.23
N GLY A 70 -5.32 -11.51 14.32
CA GLY A 70 -6.14 -12.00 15.42
C GLY A 70 -7.62 -11.84 15.11
N ALA A 71 -8.30 -12.97 14.93
CA ALA A 71 -9.74 -13.05 14.86
C ALA A 71 -10.38 -12.24 15.99
N ASP A 72 -11.22 -11.27 15.65
CA ASP A 72 -12.37 -10.99 16.49
C ASP A 72 -13.63 -10.91 15.64
N SER A 73 -14.66 -11.45 16.24
CA SER A 73 -15.79 -12.10 15.61
C SER A 73 -16.80 -11.07 15.15
N ALA A 74 -17.56 -11.44 14.12
CA ALA A 74 -18.85 -10.83 13.88
C ALA A 74 -19.70 -10.90 15.16
N GLU A 75 -20.11 -9.73 15.65
CA GLU A 75 -21.41 -9.50 16.26
C GLU A 75 -22.11 -8.34 15.54
#